data_AF-A0A372QGI2-F1
#
_entry.id   AF-A0A372QGI2-F1
#
_cell.length_a   1.000
_cell.length_b   1.000
_cell.length_c   1.000
_cell.angle_alpha   90.00
_cell.angle_beta   90.00
_cell.angle_gamma   90.00
#
_symmetry.space_group_name_H-M   'P 1'
#
loop_
_entity.id
_entity.type
_entity.pdbx_description
1 polymer ?
#
loop_
_entity_poly.entity_id
_entity_poly.type
_entity_poly.pdbx_seq_one_letter_code
_entity_poly.pdbx_strand_id
1 'polypeptide(L)'
;MNYFKVRLNFLLTLIIIFLIIVPLINSEHVKRFEHVKRSEYEHDSEHTTHTHKHSGIIKIPQVNDQDEFYMGVGKNPFWLKEQNFMLWLHIISMIISFGTLIPIGIVLGFANSKSIWYINLQIIGIFIIIIGYFFGVMFNSSKSQDIYPSNFHSKFGWLILIIFFLQILIGFIKFFFNDKNDKNIKVKYINISLSNNESNESLVTSVDSSSAASHDIESSNHDTHDVSLLDSNYPLHTKIRSKILSILPSSLLLSKKFFKIFYNLLSLILILFIYTQFLLGFITLSDTCHGESIGNCLAHYIKGSIFFWFGLIAFIRYLGFFEKFGWNWNLLPISSLDNFNDEKNQKGKISFSLLESILIFSYGISNTFLEHTGKDPWNHRDIQHATLAFMWWWAGSLGIILENKKLRKILFSKSKIPIVNPIPSIIFIITAISISSHHQRTEFSLIIHRQFGGFLLLAGITRLFTIIILYFTNIMNYNNNNNNNIIIINYNNNFNSRSSTKSLTTIHPPTELISSFCFVSSGITLMLSNKSLTSLFDEVYNFDVNFVLNLVISLTFITLSFVTILLFIYKYSLKKI
;
A
#
# COMPACT_ATOMS: atom_id res chain seq x y z
N MET A 1 4.84 36.05 8.98
CA MET A 1 4.40 36.58 7.66
C MET A 1 5.19 35.97 6.50
N ASN A 2 6.53 35.88 6.59
CA ASN A 2 7.36 35.34 5.51
C ASN A 2 7.21 33.83 5.29
N TYR A 3 7.19 33.01 6.33
CA TYR A 3 7.19 31.54 6.19
C TYR A 3 5.95 30.94 5.45
N PHE A 4 4.78 31.55 5.60
CA PHE A 4 3.51 31.06 5.02
C PHE A 4 3.28 31.56 3.59
N LYS A 5 3.61 32.83 3.33
CA LYS A 5 3.57 33.43 1.99
C LYS A 5 4.61 32.77 1.09
N VAL A 6 5.78 32.42 1.65
CA VAL A 6 6.77 31.56 1.00
C VAL A 6 6.15 30.21 0.69
N ARG A 7 5.60 29.44 1.65
CA ARG A 7 5.07 28.09 1.35
C ARG A 7 3.99 28.01 0.28
N LEU A 8 3.01 28.93 0.26
CA LEU A 8 1.94 28.90 -0.76
C LEU A 8 2.45 29.39 -2.11
N ASN A 9 3.20 30.50 -2.17
CA ASN A 9 3.79 30.97 -3.42
C ASN A 9 4.82 29.98 -3.96
N PHE A 10 5.51 29.25 -3.07
CA PHE A 10 6.52 28.25 -3.40
C PHE A 10 5.90 26.95 -3.91
N LEU A 11 4.79 26.49 -3.31
CA LEU A 11 4.01 25.39 -3.88
C LEU A 11 3.44 25.80 -5.25
N LEU A 12 2.94 27.02 -5.39
CA LEU A 12 2.42 27.55 -6.66
C LEU A 12 3.53 27.68 -7.72
N THR A 13 4.73 28.17 -7.36
CA THR A 13 5.87 28.20 -8.30
C THR A 13 6.37 26.80 -8.63
N LEU A 14 6.36 25.84 -7.70
CA LEU A 14 6.61 24.43 -7.98
C LEU A 14 5.58 23.82 -8.94
N ILE A 15 4.30 24.14 -8.76
CA ILE A 15 3.20 23.74 -9.65
C ILE A 15 3.42 24.30 -11.05
N ILE A 16 3.81 25.58 -11.13
CA ILE A 16 4.10 26.27 -12.39
C ILE A 16 5.35 25.68 -13.06
N ILE A 17 6.42 25.42 -12.30
CA ILE A 17 7.64 24.75 -12.79
C ILE A 17 7.30 23.36 -13.33
N PHE A 18 6.51 22.56 -12.60
CA PHE A 18 6.12 21.22 -13.01
C PHE A 18 5.20 21.21 -14.25
N LEU A 19 4.24 22.15 -14.34
CA LEU A 19 3.30 22.22 -15.47
C LEU A 19 3.87 22.91 -16.72
N ILE A 20 4.86 23.79 -16.57
CA ILE A 20 5.45 24.54 -17.68
C ILE A 20 6.74 23.88 -18.17
N ILE A 21 7.69 23.62 -17.27
CA ILE A 21 9.05 23.18 -17.67
C ILE A 21 9.03 21.74 -18.18
N VAL A 22 8.22 20.87 -17.57
CA VAL A 22 8.24 19.43 -17.89
C VAL A 22 7.64 19.14 -19.29
N PRO A 23 6.52 19.75 -19.72
CA PRO A 23 6.04 19.62 -21.10
C PRO A 23 6.91 20.34 -22.13
N LEU A 24 7.53 21.48 -21.77
CA LEU A 24 8.42 22.23 -22.67
C LEU A 24 9.65 21.40 -23.06
N ILE A 25 10.26 20.69 -22.11
CA ILE A 25 11.39 19.79 -22.37
C ILE A 25 10.97 18.62 -23.29
N ASN A 26 9.76 18.07 -23.10
CA ASN A 26 9.23 17.04 -23.99
C ASN A 26 8.94 17.57 -25.42
N SER A 27 8.54 18.83 -25.56
CA SER A 27 8.19 19.44 -26.86
C SER A 27 9.42 19.71 -27.75
N GLU A 28 10.55 20.09 -27.16
CA GLU A 28 11.81 20.20 -27.90
C GLU A 28 12.35 18.82 -28.31
N HIS A 29 12.11 17.80 -27.48
CA HIS A 29 12.53 16.43 -27.75
C HIS A 29 11.81 15.80 -28.96
N VAL A 30 10.49 16.06 -29.13
CA VAL A 30 9.74 15.62 -30.32
C VAL A 30 10.29 16.28 -31.59
N LYS A 31 10.58 17.58 -31.54
CA LYS A 31 11.12 18.34 -32.69
C LYS A 31 12.53 17.89 -33.09
N ARG A 32 13.38 17.53 -32.10
CA ARG A 32 14.74 17.04 -32.37
C ARG A 32 14.74 15.62 -32.95
N PHE A 33 13.82 14.76 -32.51
CA PHE A 33 13.66 13.40 -33.04
C PHE A 33 13.16 13.37 -34.49
N GLU A 34 12.25 14.27 -34.88
CA GLU A 34 11.83 14.40 -36.27
C GLU A 34 12.97 14.84 -37.20
N HIS A 35 13.85 15.73 -36.72
CA HIS A 35 15.03 16.16 -37.48
C HIS A 35 16.06 15.04 -37.68
N VAL A 36 16.33 14.21 -36.65
CA VAL A 36 17.30 13.10 -36.76
C VAL A 36 16.79 11.97 -37.65
N LYS A 37 15.49 11.62 -37.57
CA LYS A 37 14.88 10.67 -38.51
C LYS A 37 14.93 11.16 -39.96
N ARG A 38 14.78 12.47 -40.19
CA ARG A 38 14.84 13.05 -41.54
C ARG A 38 16.25 12.97 -42.13
N SER A 39 17.29 13.15 -41.31
CA SER A 39 18.68 13.01 -41.75
C SER A 39 19.12 11.57 -42.00
N GLU A 40 18.60 10.58 -41.26
CA GLU A 40 18.89 9.15 -41.52
C GLU A 40 18.25 8.68 -42.84
N TYR A 41 17.04 9.15 -43.17
CA TYR A 41 16.39 8.81 -44.46
C TYR A 41 17.06 9.45 -45.69
N GLU A 42 17.73 10.60 -45.55
CA GLU A 42 18.51 11.21 -46.65
C GLU A 42 19.87 10.53 -46.86
N HIS A 43 20.40 9.80 -45.86
CA HIS A 43 21.71 9.15 -45.96
C HIS A 43 21.65 7.71 -46.50
N ASP A 44 20.48 7.06 -46.44
CA ASP A 44 20.27 5.68 -46.90
C ASP A 44 19.85 5.57 -48.39
N SER A 45 19.70 6.69 -49.11
CA SER A 45 19.33 6.68 -50.54
C SER A 45 20.51 6.62 -51.53
N GLU A 46 21.75 6.62 -51.06
CA GLU A 46 22.94 6.47 -51.90
C GLU A 46 23.74 5.23 -51.48
N HIS A 47 23.31 4.03 -51.89
CA HIS A 47 24.17 2.89 -52.25
C HIS A 47 23.33 1.61 -52.44
N THR A 48 22.86 1.37 -53.66
CA THR A 48 22.42 0.03 -54.09
C THR A 48 23.18 -0.38 -55.35
N THR A 49 24.29 -1.08 -55.17
CA THR A 49 24.96 -1.83 -56.25
C THR A 49 24.51 -3.29 -56.21
N HIS A 50 23.82 -3.70 -57.26
CA HIS A 50 23.36 -5.07 -57.50
C HIS A 50 24.54 -6.05 -57.68
N THR A 51 24.51 -7.18 -56.99
CA THR A 51 25.27 -8.37 -57.39
C THR A 51 24.35 -9.61 -57.37
N HIS A 52 24.31 -10.29 -58.51
CA HIS A 52 23.54 -11.52 -58.75
C HIS A 52 24.09 -12.70 -57.95
N LYS A 53 23.21 -13.59 -57.47
CA LYS A 53 23.59 -14.99 -57.16
C LYS A 53 22.54 -16.00 -57.60
N HIS A 54 23.10 -17.08 -58.15
CA HIS A 54 22.49 -18.27 -58.71
C HIS A 54 21.59 -19.06 -57.76
N SER A 55 20.66 -19.78 -58.39
CA SER A 55 19.87 -20.91 -57.92
C SER A 55 20.67 -21.99 -57.19
N GLY A 56 20.19 -22.46 -56.03
CA GLY A 56 20.62 -23.72 -55.43
C GLY A 56 20.26 -23.89 -53.95
N ILE A 57 19.36 -24.86 -53.69
CA ILE A 57 19.12 -25.57 -52.41
C ILE A 57 18.45 -24.75 -51.29
N ILE A 58 17.16 -25.07 -51.06
CA ILE A 58 16.42 -24.68 -49.86
C ILE A 58 17.07 -25.38 -48.67
N LYS A 59 17.95 -24.69 -47.95
CA LYS A 59 18.25 -25.02 -46.55
C LYS A 59 17.16 -24.38 -45.71
N ILE A 60 16.37 -25.19 -45.02
CA ILE A 60 15.61 -24.75 -43.86
C ILE A 60 16.61 -24.06 -42.93
N PRO A 61 16.40 -22.80 -42.51
CA PRO A 61 17.34 -22.16 -41.60
C PRO A 61 17.29 -22.95 -40.29
N GLN A 62 18.36 -23.68 -39.99
CA GLN A 62 18.60 -24.11 -38.62
C GLN A 62 18.80 -22.82 -37.82
N VAL A 63 17.80 -22.49 -37.00
CA VAL A 63 17.95 -21.47 -35.97
C VAL A 63 19.09 -21.94 -35.09
N ASN A 64 20.17 -21.17 -35.01
CA ASN A 64 21.25 -21.46 -34.07
C ASN A 64 20.65 -21.48 -32.66
N ASP A 65 20.87 -22.56 -31.91
CA ASP A 65 20.40 -22.69 -30.52
C ASP A 65 20.87 -21.53 -29.61
N GLN A 66 21.94 -20.81 -30.01
CA GLN A 66 22.45 -19.62 -29.33
C GLN A 66 21.55 -18.37 -29.49
N ASP A 67 20.79 -18.25 -30.56
CA ASP A 67 19.90 -17.09 -30.80
C ASP A 67 18.57 -17.24 -30.02
N GLU A 68 18.16 -18.47 -29.71
CA GLU A 68 17.03 -18.77 -28.80
C GLU A 68 17.42 -18.66 -27.30
N PHE A 69 18.72 -18.74 -27.00
CA PHE A 69 19.29 -18.72 -25.64
C PHE A 69 19.20 -17.34 -24.98
N TYR A 70 19.38 -16.25 -25.73
CA TYR A 70 19.27 -14.87 -25.24
C TYR A 70 17.86 -14.26 -25.37
N MET A 71 16.81 -15.09 -25.50
CA MET A 71 15.44 -14.59 -25.68
C MET A 71 14.99 -13.72 -24.50
N GLY A 72 14.93 -12.42 -24.75
CA GLY A 72 14.37 -11.43 -23.83
C GLY A 72 15.37 -10.72 -22.92
N VAL A 73 16.68 -10.96 -23.08
CA VAL A 73 17.74 -10.14 -22.48
C VAL A 73 18.26 -9.19 -23.54
N GLY A 74 18.25 -7.89 -23.27
CA GLY A 74 18.76 -6.91 -24.22
C GLY A 74 20.28 -6.90 -24.29
N LYS A 75 20.83 -6.33 -25.38
CA LYS A 75 22.24 -6.45 -25.76
C LYS A 75 23.20 -5.67 -24.85
N ASN A 76 22.71 -4.83 -23.94
CA ASN A 76 23.53 -3.90 -23.17
C ASN A 76 23.01 -3.75 -21.72
N PRO A 77 23.36 -4.67 -20.79
CA PRO A 77 23.08 -4.46 -19.37
C PRO A 77 23.75 -3.17 -18.86
N PHE A 78 23.07 -2.47 -17.94
CA PHE A 78 23.35 -1.10 -17.48
C PHE A 78 24.82 -0.78 -17.12
N TRP A 79 25.63 -1.78 -16.78
CA TRP A 79 27.01 -1.62 -16.29
C TRP A 79 28.04 -1.28 -17.37
N LEU A 80 27.68 -1.37 -18.66
CA LEU A 80 28.64 -1.29 -19.79
C LEU A 80 28.91 0.12 -20.37
N LYS A 81 28.38 1.23 -19.82
CA LYS A 81 28.60 2.57 -20.42
C LYS A 81 29.06 3.69 -19.47
N GLU A 82 29.83 4.60 -20.05
CA GLU A 82 30.64 5.67 -19.42
C GLU A 82 29.86 6.77 -18.67
N GLN A 83 28.52 6.71 -18.55
CA GLN A 83 27.71 7.76 -17.90
C GLN A 83 26.70 7.22 -16.87
N ASN A 84 27.11 6.22 -16.09
CA ASN A 84 26.29 5.60 -15.04
C ASN A 84 25.84 6.55 -13.93
N PHE A 85 26.58 7.66 -13.71
CA PHE A 85 26.32 8.56 -12.59
C PHE A 85 24.95 9.23 -12.64
N MET A 86 24.51 9.72 -13.81
CA MET A 86 23.20 10.39 -13.95
C MET A 86 22.04 9.43 -13.68
N LEU A 87 22.13 8.19 -14.16
CA LEU A 87 21.10 7.18 -13.88
C LEU A 87 21.10 6.79 -12.40
N TRP A 88 22.27 6.63 -11.77
CA TRP A 88 22.34 6.37 -10.33
C TRP A 88 21.73 7.50 -9.51
N LEU A 89 21.97 8.76 -9.87
CA LEU A 89 21.32 9.90 -9.21
C LEU A 89 19.80 9.88 -9.37
N HIS A 90 19.30 9.53 -10.56
CA HIS A 90 17.87 9.31 -10.79
C HIS A 90 17.31 8.21 -9.88
N ILE A 91 17.95 7.04 -9.85
CA ILE A 91 17.50 5.88 -9.06
C ILE A 91 17.50 6.21 -7.56
N ILE A 92 18.61 6.73 -7.04
CA ILE A 92 18.78 7.02 -5.61
C ILE A 92 17.76 8.08 -5.16
N SER A 93 17.58 9.14 -5.92
CA SER A 93 16.60 10.18 -5.59
C SER A 93 15.15 9.67 -5.62
N MET A 94 14.79 8.81 -6.59
CA MET A 94 13.46 8.19 -6.65
C MET A 94 13.22 7.22 -5.49
N ILE A 95 14.24 6.43 -5.08
CA ILE A 95 14.18 5.57 -3.89
C ILE A 95 13.99 6.40 -2.63
N ILE A 96 14.75 7.48 -2.45
CA ILE A 96 14.61 8.35 -1.27
C ILE A 96 13.20 8.95 -1.22
N SER A 97 12.70 9.50 -2.33
CA SER A 97 11.39 10.17 -2.32
C SER A 97 10.21 9.20 -2.27
N PHE A 98 10.04 8.36 -3.30
CA PHE A 98 8.91 7.44 -3.41
C PHE A 98 9.06 6.21 -2.51
N GLY A 99 10.29 5.78 -2.22
CA GLY A 99 10.54 4.62 -1.36
C GLY A 99 10.47 4.95 0.13
N THR A 100 10.76 6.19 0.57
CA THR A 100 10.79 6.52 2.01
C THR A 100 9.91 7.72 2.40
N LEU A 101 10.17 8.92 1.86
CA LEU A 101 9.54 10.16 2.34
C LEU A 101 8.03 10.20 2.09
N ILE A 102 7.60 9.80 0.88
CA ILE A 102 6.19 9.81 0.49
C ILE A 102 5.37 8.78 1.30
N PRO A 103 5.79 7.51 1.42
CA PRO A 103 5.12 6.55 2.29
C PRO A 103 4.98 7.04 3.74
N ILE A 104 6.04 7.61 4.32
CA ILE A 104 5.98 8.19 5.68
C ILE A 104 4.97 9.34 5.75
N GLY A 105 4.98 10.22 4.74
CA GLY A 105 4.01 11.30 4.60
C GLY A 105 2.57 10.78 4.54
N ILE A 106 2.29 9.80 3.67
CA ILE A 106 0.96 9.19 3.53
C ILE A 106 0.46 8.62 4.86
N VAL A 107 1.32 7.87 5.56
CA VAL A 107 1.00 7.25 6.84
C VAL A 107 0.66 8.31 7.90
N LEU A 108 1.44 9.39 7.99
CA LEU A 108 1.12 10.52 8.87
C LEU A 108 -0.21 11.18 8.45
N GLY A 109 -0.48 11.29 7.15
CA GLY A 109 -1.74 11.82 6.62
C GLY A 109 -2.97 10.94 6.94
N PHE A 110 -2.78 9.62 7.13
CA PHE A 110 -3.80 8.70 7.62
C PHE A 110 -4.00 8.80 9.14
N ALA A 111 -2.91 8.84 9.91
CA ALA A 111 -2.95 8.89 11.37
C ALA A 111 -3.47 10.23 11.89
N ASN A 112 -2.82 11.33 11.49
CA ASN A 112 -3.11 12.66 12.01
C ASN A 112 -3.09 13.73 10.90
N SER A 113 -4.27 14.01 10.36
CA SER A 113 -4.50 15.06 9.36
C SER A 113 -4.19 16.49 9.82
N LYS A 114 -3.85 16.72 11.10
CA LYS A 114 -3.42 18.03 11.63
C LYS A 114 -1.89 18.15 11.74
N SER A 115 -1.15 17.06 11.54
CA SER A 115 0.30 17.08 11.66
C SER A 115 0.94 17.92 10.55
N ILE A 116 1.77 18.89 10.93
CA ILE A 116 2.53 19.74 9.99
C ILE A 116 3.57 18.90 9.22
N TRP A 117 4.08 17.84 9.84
CA TRP A 117 5.10 16.95 9.26
C TRP A 117 4.60 16.17 8.05
N TYR A 118 3.30 15.88 8.00
CA TYR A 118 2.67 15.21 6.86
C TYR A 118 2.88 16.00 5.55
N ILE A 119 2.63 17.32 5.57
CA ILE A 119 2.82 18.18 4.38
C ILE A 119 4.29 18.44 4.11
N ASN A 120 5.09 18.70 5.15
CA ASN A 120 6.51 19.03 4.96
C ASN A 120 7.27 17.87 4.29
N LEU A 121 7.02 16.62 4.70
CA LEU A 121 7.64 15.45 4.09
C LEU A 121 7.26 15.29 2.62
N GLN A 122 6.00 15.54 2.27
CA GLN A 122 5.56 15.51 0.88
C GLN A 122 6.21 16.62 0.04
N ILE A 123 6.34 17.84 0.58
CA ILE A 123 7.03 18.95 -0.11
C ILE A 123 8.51 18.61 -0.34
N ILE A 124 9.22 18.12 0.68
CA ILE A 124 10.62 17.70 0.55
C ILE A 124 10.74 16.55 -0.48
N GLY A 125 9.80 15.61 -0.46
CA GLY A 125 9.72 14.54 -1.45
C GLY A 125 9.57 15.06 -2.88
N ILE A 126 8.75 16.10 -3.12
CA ILE A 126 8.62 16.71 -4.44
C ILE A 126 9.94 17.30 -4.93
N PHE A 127 10.71 17.98 -4.07
CA PHE A 127 12.02 18.53 -4.47
C PHE A 127 12.95 17.44 -4.99
N ILE A 128 13.04 16.35 -4.26
CA ILE A 128 13.89 15.22 -4.61
C ILE A 128 13.37 14.53 -5.89
N ILE A 129 12.05 14.46 -6.10
CA ILE A 129 11.45 13.96 -7.35
C ILE A 129 11.85 14.82 -8.54
N ILE A 130 11.80 16.14 -8.42
CA ILE A 130 12.17 17.04 -9.51
C ILE A 130 13.64 16.85 -9.88
N ILE A 131 14.51 16.76 -8.88
CA ILE A 131 15.94 16.49 -9.07
C ILE A 131 16.14 15.14 -9.78
N GLY A 132 15.47 14.08 -9.30
CA GLY A 132 15.58 12.76 -9.92
C GLY A 132 15.02 12.70 -11.32
N TYR A 133 13.89 13.37 -11.58
CA TYR A 133 13.31 13.46 -12.91
C TYR A 133 14.25 14.19 -13.88
N PHE A 134 14.84 15.31 -13.43
CA PHE A 134 15.85 16.05 -14.19
C PHE A 134 17.03 15.15 -14.60
N PHE A 135 17.60 14.38 -13.67
CA PHE A 135 18.68 13.44 -14.00
C PHE A 135 18.24 12.30 -14.92
N GLY A 136 17.00 11.81 -14.78
CA GLY A 136 16.45 10.79 -15.68
C GLY A 136 16.30 11.29 -17.11
N VAL A 137 15.86 12.54 -17.30
CA VAL A 137 15.77 13.18 -18.61
C VAL A 137 17.15 13.46 -19.19
N MET A 138 18.08 13.98 -18.39
CA MET A 138 19.47 14.21 -18.83
C MET A 138 20.14 12.92 -19.30
N PHE A 139 19.93 11.82 -18.57
CA PHE A 139 20.40 10.50 -18.98
C PHE A 139 19.74 10.02 -20.28
N ASN A 140 18.46 10.29 -20.49
CA ASN A 140 17.81 9.93 -21.76
C ASN A 140 18.38 10.74 -22.93
N SER A 141 18.65 12.03 -22.72
CA SER A 141 19.19 12.94 -23.73
C SER A 141 20.67 12.72 -24.03
N SER A 142 21.44 12.11 -23.12
CA SER A 142 22.87 11.88 -23.30
C SER A 142 23.21 10.58 -24.04
N LYS A 143 22.21 9.71 -24.27
CA LYS A 143 22.40 8.45 -24.99
C LYS A 143 22.45 8.68 -26.50
N SER A 144 23.44 8.08 -27.15
CA SER A 144 23.59 8.09 -28.61
C SER A 144 22.65 7.13 -29.34
N GLN A 145 22.15 6.09 -28.68
CA GLN A 145 21.21 5.11 -29.23
C GLN A 145 20.17 4.76 -28.17
N ASP A 146 18.90 4.60 -28.58
CA ASP A 146 17.85 4.15 -27.67
C ASP A 146 18.03 2.67 -27.34
N ILE A 147 18.45 2.40 -26.11
CA ILE A 147 18.68 1.05 -25.58
C ILE A 147 17.36 0.43 -25.07
N TYR A 148 16.33 1.25 -24.82
CA TYR A 148 15.06 0.81 -24.23
C TYR A 148 13.87 1.17 -25.14
N PRO A 149 13.77 0.53 -26.32
CA PRO A 149 12.69 0.83 -27.25
C PRO A 149 11.34 0.60 -26.55
N SER A 150 10.46 1.60 -26.61
CA SER A 150 9.11 1.55 -26.03
C SER A 150 9.01 1.44 -24.49
N ASN A 151 10.02 1.90 -23.76
CA ASN A 151 10.10 1.86 -22.28
C ASN A 151 8.79 2.18 -21.52
N PHE A 152 8.17 1.14 -20.95
CA PHE A 152 6.95 1.25 -20.12
C PHE A 152 7.18 1.97 -18.78
N HIS A 153 8.37 1.86 -18.17
CA HIS A 153 8.71 2.56 -16.92
C HIS A 153 8.58 4.08 -17.08
N SER A 154 9.07 4.65 -18.19
CA SER A 154 8.99 6.09 -18.44
C SER A 154 7.54 6.58 -18.62
N LYS A 155 6.73 5.82 -19.35
CA LYS A 155 5.30 6.10 -19.58
C LYS A 155 4.49 5.99 -18.29
N PHE A 156 4.72 4.94 -17.51
CA PHE A 156 4.04 4.74 -16.23
C PHE A 156 4.46 5.77 -15.17
N GLY A 157 5.72 6.23 -15.20
CA GLY A 157 6.21 7.29 -14.34
C GLY A 157 5.42 8.60 -14.46
N TRP A 158 5.05 8.99 -15.68
CA TRP A 158 4.20 10.16 -15.92
C TRP A 158 2.82 10.03 -15.26
N LEU A 159 2.20 8.85 -15.38
CA LEU A 159 0.91 8.56 -14.75
C LEU A 159 1.00 8.67 -13.22
N ILE A 160 2.09 8.17 -12.61
CA ILE A 160 2.32 8.30 -11.16
C ILE A 160 2.47 9.75 -10.75
N LEU A 161 3.24 10.55 -11.49
CA LEU A 161 3.44 11.96 -11.16
C LEU A 161 2.12 12.74 -11.18
N ILE A 162 1.24 12.47 -12.14
CA ILE A 162 -0.10 13.08 -12.21
C ILE A 162 -0.96 12.70 -11.00
N ILE A 163 -0.99 11.41 -10.65
CA ILE A 163 -1.76 10.90 -9.52
C ILE A 163 -1.22 11.45 -8.19
N PHE A 164 0.10 11.49 -8.04
CA PHE A 164 0.77 12.06 -6.88
C PHE A 164 0.48 13.56 -6.74
N PHE A 165 0.51 14.30 -7.84
CA PHE A 165 0.14 15.71 -7.87
C PHE A 165 -1.29 15.93 -7.35
N LEU A 166 -2.25 15.15 -7.87
CA LEU A 166 -3.63 15.20 -7.42
C LEU A 166 -3.77 14.84 -5.92
N GLN A 167 -2.98 13.88 -5.45
CA GLN A 167 -2.97 13.46 -4.05
C GLN A 167 -2.47 14.56 -3.10
N ILE A 168 -1.41 15.27 -3.50
CA ILE A 168 -0.90 16.41 -2.72
C ILE A 168 -1.89 17.58 -2.75
N LEU A 169 -2.48 17.90 -3.91
CA LEU A 169 -3.44 18.99 -4.03
C LEU A 169 -4.61 18.79 -3.07
N ILE A 170 -5.20 17.59 -3.09
CA ILE A 170 -6.32 17.22 -2.22
C ILE A 170 -5.86 17.11 -0.76
N GLY A 171 -4.65 16.63 -0.54
CA GLY A 171 -4.00 16.58 0.75
C GLY A 171 -3.83 17.94 1.41
N PHE A 172 -3.43 18.94 0.63
CA PHE A 172 -3.29 20.33 1.05
C PHE A 172 -4.67 20.92 1.36
N ILE A 173 -5.64 20.77 0.45
CA ILE A 173 -7.04 21.19 0.66
C ILE A 173 -7.59 20.63 1.99
N LYS A 174 -7.43 19.31 2.20
CA LYS A 174 -7.85 18.61 3.43
C LYS A 174 -7.22 19.22 4.69
N PHE A 175 -5.93 19.56 4.66
CA PHE A 175 -5.23 20.16 5.79
C PHE A 175 -5.79 21.55 6.15
N PHE A 176 -6.01 22.42 5.16
CA PHE A 176 -6.55 23.77 5.39
C PHE A 176 -7.98 23.75 5.96
N PHE A 177 -8.82 22.83 5.53
CA PHE A 177 -10.20 22.71 6.02
C PHE A 177 -10.31 22.11 7.43
N ASN A 178 -9.29 21.37 7.88
CA ASN A 178 -9.30 20.69 9.17
C ASN A 178 -8.88 21.59 10.35
N ASP A 179 -8.19 22.69 10.08
CA ASP A 179 -7.65 23.61 11.09
C ASP A 179 -8.70 24.54 11.74
N LYS A 180 -9.98 24.49 11.30
CA LYS A 180 -11.01 25.48 11.69
C LYS A 180 -11.95 25.15 12.86
N ASN A 181 -12.13 23.90 13.32
CA ASN A 181 -13.31 23.61 14.16
C ASN A 181 -13.09 23.34 15.65
N ASP A 182 -11.91 22.94 16.14
CA ASP A 182 -11.80 22.55 17.57
C ASP A 182 -11.47 23.68 18.54
N LYS A 183 -10.85 24.77 18.08
CA LYS A 183 -10.48 25.89 18.97
C LYS A 183 -11.62 26.87 19.21
N ASN A 184 -12.52 27.08 18.25
CA ASN A 184 -13.63 28.02 18.40
C ASN A 184 -14.83 27.45 19.17
N ILE A 185 -14.93 26.12 19.33
CA ILE A 185 -15.99 25.50 20.13
C ILE A 185 -15.60 25.49 21.62
N LYS A 186 -14.33 25.19 21.97
CA LYS A 186 -13.90 25.22 23.38
C LYS A 186 -13.86 26.62 24.00
N VAL A 187 -13.48 27.65 23.25
CA VAL A 187 -13.43 29.03 23.77
C VAL A 187 -14.83 29.62 23.98
N LYS A 188 -15.85 29.16 23.24
CA LYS A 188 -17.23 29.65 23.39
C LYS A 188 -17.94 29.12 24.64
N TYR A 189 -17.52 27.97 25.17
CA TYR A 189 -18.08 27.43 26.43
C TYR A 189 -17.32 27.86 27.68
N ILE A 190 -16.06 28.31 27.55
CA ILE A 190 -15.28 28.81 28.69
C ILE A 190 -15.62 30.28 28.99
N ASN A 191 -15.96 31.08 27.97
CA ASN A 191 -16.35 32.49 28.17
C ASN A 191 -17.82 32.72 28.53
N ILE A 192 -18.64 31.67 28.66
CA ILE A 192 -20.05 31.79 29.12
C ILE A 192 -20.22 31.28 30.57
N SER A 193 -19.18 30.72 31.19
CA SER A 193 -19.25 30.18 32.56
C SER A 193 -18.34 30.88 33.58
N LEU A 194 -17.85 32.09 33.28
CA LEU A 194 -16.95 32.83 34.19
C LEU A 194 -17.34 34.30 34.41
N SER A 195 -18.57 34.69 34.08
CA SER A 195 -19.17 35.94 34.55
C SER A 195 -20.47 35.61 35.29
N ASN A 196 -20.34 35.18 36.55
CA ASN A 196 -21.14 35.61 37.69
C ASN A 196 -20.85 34.69 38.89
N ASN A 197 -20.57 35.34 40.02
CA ASN A 197 -20.49 34.82 41.39
C ASN A 197 -19.09 34.44 41.91
N GLU A 198 -18.26 35.46 42.13
CA GLU A 198 -17.67 35.67 43.46
C GLU A 198 -18.47 36.84 44.06
N SER A 199 -19.06 36.78 45.26
CA SER A 199 -18.38 36.46 46.50
C SER A 199 -19.37 36.23 47.67
N ASN A 200 -18.86 35.57 48.71
CA ASN A 200 -19.25 35.60 50.13
C ASN A 200 -20.24 34.54 50.64
N GLU A 201 -19.68 33.46 51.19
CA GLU A 201 -20.32 32.68 52.26
C GLU A 201 -19.35 32.54 53.43
N SER A 202 -19.52 33.39 54.45
CA SER A 202 -18.94 33.25 55.78
C SER A 202 -20.04 33.40 56.83
N LEU A 203 -20.27 32.29 57.55
CA LEU A 203 -20.89 32.10 58.85
C LEU A 203 -21.75 33.23 59.51
N VAL A 204 -23.01 32.85 59.78
CA VAL A 204 -23.69 32.82 61.12
C VAL A 204 -24.06 34.14 61.83
N THR A 205 -25.40 34.34 61.92
CA THR A 205 -26.26 34.97 62.95
C THR A 205 -26.12 36.46 63.31
N SER A 206 -27.19 37.23 63.10
CA SER A 206 -28.16 37.68 64.13
C SER A 206 -28.82 39.05 63.80
N VAL A 207 -30.16 39.07 63.88
CA VAL A 207 -31.02 40.11 64.50
C VAL A 207 -31.17 41.51 63.86
N ASP A 208 -32.44 41.77 63.53
CA ASP A 208 -33.25 43.01 63.57
C ASP A 208 -33.02 44.28 62.73
N SER A 209 -34.16 44.69 62.16
CA SER A 209 -34.77 46.04 62.16
C SER A 209 -34.47 47.07 61.04
N SER A 210 -35.57 47.35 60.33
CA SER A 210 -36.15 48.68 60.03
C SER A 210 -35.57 49.61 58.97
N SER A 211 -36.52 50.14 58.18
CA SER A 211 -36.55 51.48 57.53
C SER A 211 -35.55 51.72 56.39
N ALA A 212 -35.79 52.54 55.38
CA ALA A 212 -36.94 53.23 54.78
C ALA A 212 -36.32 53.97 53.57
N ALA A 213 -37.11 54.20 52.50
CA ALA A 213 -37.01 55.34 51.56
C ALA A 213 -35.66 55.56 50.80
N SER A 214 -35.56 56.00 49.56
CA SER A 214 -36.46 56.70 48.63
C SER A 214 -35.66 57.00 47.36
N HIS A 215 -36.39 57.11 46.23
CA HIS A 215 -36.17 58.01 45.09
C HIS A 215 -34.88 57.86 44.25
N ASP A 216 -34.83 58.25 42.99
CA ASP A 216 -35.74 58.27 41.83
C ASP A 216 -34.92 58.92 40.70
N ILE A 217 -35.32 58.64 39.46
CA ILE A 217 -35.13 59.44 38.24
C ILE A 217 -33.88 59.20 37.35
N GLU A 218 -34.26 58.82 36.14
CA GLU A 218 -33.59 58.68 34.85
C GLU A 218 -33.07 59.98 34.20
N SER A 219 -32.37 59.74 33.08
CA SER A 219 -32.12 60.62 31.91
C SER A 219 -30.88 61.50 31.99
N SER A 220 -30.08 61.72 30.95
CA SER A 220 -29.95 61.17 29.59
C SER A 220 -28.72 61.85 28.95
N ASN A 221 -28.04 61.14 28.04
CA ASN A 221 -27.31 61.62 26.84
C ASN A 221 -26.33 62.80 26.93
N HIS A 222 -25.06 62.59 26.58
CA HIS A 222 -24.45 63.04 25.30
C HIS A 222 -22.92 62.87 25.28
N ASP A 223 -22.45 62.28 24.18
CA ASP A 223 -21.29 62.66 23.35
C ASP A 223 -19.92 62.94 24.00
N THR A 224 -18.96 62.03 23.82
CA THR A 224 -18.01 61.93 22.69
C THR A 224 -16.97 63.05 22.64
N HIS A 225 -15.71 62.70 22.93
CA HIS A 225 -14.57 63.12 22.12
C HIS A 225 -13.41 62.12 22.26
N ASP A 226 -12.90 61.75 21.08
CA ASP A 226 -11.89 60.75 20.80
C ASP A 226 -10.52 61.05 21.44
N VAL A 227 -9.86 59.98 21.91
CA VAL A 227 -8.42 59.81 21.69
C VAL A 227 -8.19 58.38 21.20
N SER A 228 -7.93 58.30 19.90
CA SER A 228 -7.27 57.20 19.21
C SER A 228 -6.14 56.60 20.04
N LEU A 229 -6.14 55.27 20.19
CA LEU A 229 -4.97 54.39 20.16
C LEU A 229 -5.45 52.98 20.50
N LEU A 230 -5.57 52.12 19.49
CA LEU A 230 -5.30 50.67 19.52
C LEU A 230 -5.95 50.00 18.29
N ASP A 231 -5.56 50.45 17.11
CA ASP A 231 -5.81 49.73 15.86
C ASP A 231 -4.51 49.04 15.41
N SER A 232 -4.18 47.90 16.05
CA SER A 232 -3.23 46.93 15.50
C SER A 232 -3.19 45.67 16.36
N ASN A 233 -3.85 44.60 15.92
CA ASN A 233 -3.34 43.21 15.95
C ASN A 233 -4.44 42.18 15.65
N TYR A 234 -5.00 42.22 14.44
CA TYR A 234 -5.67 41.04 13.87
C TYR A 234 -4.69 40.33 12.91
N PRO A 235 -4.42 39.02 13.10
CA PRO A 235 -3.40 38.32 12.31
C PRO A 235 -3.79 38.19 10.83
N LEU A 236 -2.89 38.64 9.93
CA LEU A 236 -3.00 38.64 8.45
C LEU A 236 -3.48 37.30 7.82
N HIS A 237 -3.34 36.18 8.54
CA HIS A 237 -3.86 34.87 8.15
C HIS A 237 -5.38 34.87 7.93
N THR A 238 -6.13 35.79 8.54
CA THR A 238 -7.58 35.94 8.37
C THR A 238 -7.97 36.66 7.07
N LYS A 239 -7.18 37.65 6.61
CA LYS A 239 -7.44 38.45 5.40
C LYS A 239 -7.20 37.69 4.09
N ILE A 240 -6.19 36.82 4.04
CA ILE A 240 -5.93 35.97 2.86
C ILE A 240 -6.86 34.76 2.86
N ARG A 241 -7.15 34.20 4.04
CA ARG A 241 -8.16 33.16 4.23
C ARG A 241 -9.53 33.65 3.75
N SER A 242 -9.97 34.85 4.10
CA SER A 242 -11.28 35.36 3.64
C SER A 242 -11.31 35.53 2.12
N LYS A 243 -10.20 35.95 1.49
CA LYS A 243 -10.09 36.13 0.03
C LYS A 243 -10.06 34.83 -0.77
N ILE A 244 -9.48 33.75 -0.24
CA ILE A 244 -9.50 32.42 -0.87
C ILE A 244 -10.81 31.67 -0.56
N LEU A 245 -11.35 31.83 0.65
CA LEU A 245 -12.62 31.24 1.05
C LEU A 245 -13.83 31.93 0.36
N SER A 246 -13.67 33.16 -0.12
CA SER A 246 -14.67 33.86 -0.94
C SER A 246 -14.65 33.47 -2.42
N ILE A 247 -13.57 32.82 -2.90
CA ILE A 247 -13.45 32.31 -4.28
C ILE A 247 -14.01 30.88 -4.38
N LEU A 248 -14.10 30.15 -3.27
CA LEU A 248 -14.61 28.78 -3.24
C LEU A 248 -16.12 28.75 -2.94
N PRO A 249 -16.95 28.07 -3.75
CA PRO A 249 -18.39 27.98 -3.50
C PRO A 249 -18.67 27.30 -2.15
N SER A 250 -19.66 27.83 -1.42
CA SER A 250 -20.06 27.37 -0.07
C SER A 250 -20.53 25.90 -0.04
N SER A 251 -20.84 25.30 -1.19
CA SER A 251 -21.15 23.87 -1.35
C SER A 251 -19.95 22.94 -1.07
N LEU A 252 -18.70 23.40 -1.17
CA LEU A 252 -17.50 22.59 -0.88
C LEU A 252 -17.24 22.39 0.62
N LEU A 253 -17.79 23.24 1.50
CA LEU A 253 -17.61 23.15 2.96
C LEU A 253 -18.33 21.94 3.58
N LEU A 254 -19.33 21.38 2.88
CA LEU A 254 -20.10 20.20 3.29
C LEU A 254 -19.33 18.88 3.09
N SER A 255 -18.13 18.89 2.48
CA SER A 255 -17.48 17.69 1.96
C SER A 255 -16.14 17.31 2.64
N LYS A 256 -15.89 17.71 3.90
CA LYS A 256 -14.68 17.28 4.66
C LYS A 256 -14.48 15.75 4.65
N LYS A 257 -15.58 14.99 4.70
CA LYS A 257 -15.57 13.52 4.54
C LYS A 257 -15.17 13.09 3.13
N PHE A 258 -15.67 13.77 2.09
CA PHE A 258 -15.34 13.49 0.68
C PHE A 258 -13.84 13.66 0.41
N PHE A 259 -13.25 14.80 0.77
CA PHE A 259 -11.80 15.02 0.59
C PHE A 259 -10.95 14.02 1.37
N LYS A 260 -11.41 13.61 2.57
CA LYS A 260 -10.74 12.56 3.35
C LYS A 260 -10.81 11.20 2.64
N ILE A 261 -11.98 10.81 2.13
CA ILE A 261 -12.19 9.55 1.40
C ILE A 261 -11.33 9.54 0.14
N PHE A 262 -11.39 10.62 -0.65
CA PHE A 262 -10.66 10.70 -1.90
C PHE A 262 -9.14 10.73 -1.70
N TYR A 263 -8.64 11.50 -0.73
CA TYR A 263 -7.23 11.46 -0.33
C TYR A 263 -6.80 10.04 0.07
N ASN A 264 -7.63 9.34 0.86
CA ASN A 264 -7.33 7.99 1.30
C ASN A 264 -7.29 6.98 0.13
N LEU A 265 -8.27 7.07 -0.77
CA LEU A 265 -8.33 6.24 -1.97
C LEU A 265 -7.11 6.46 -2.86
N LEU A 266 -6.79 7.72 -3.16
CA LEU A 266 -5.69 8.08 -4.03
C LEU A 266 -4.33 7.70 -3.42
N SER A 267 -4.19 7.84 -2.11
CA SER A 267 -2.99 7.40 -1.39
C SER A 267 -2.82 5.86 -1.41
N LEU A 268 -3.91 5.10 -1.35
CA LEU A 268 -3.87 3.64 -1.47
C LEU A 268 -3.47 3.20 -2.88
N ILE A 269 -4.05 3.83 -3.91
CA ILE A 269 -3.68 3.58 -5.31
C ILE A 269 -2.20 3.93 -5.54
N LEU A 270 -1.73 5.04 -4.98
CA LEU A 270 -0.36 5.49 -5.12
C LEU A 270 0.64 4.50 -4.51
N ILE A 271 0.35 3.90 -3.35
CA ILE A 271 1.20 2.85 -2.76
C ILE A 271 1.38 1.67 -3.71
N LEU A 272 0.30 1.21 -4.36
CA LEU A 272 0.35 0.12 -5.33
C LEU A 272 1.15 0.52 -6.58
N PHE A 273 0.95 1.73 -7.08
CA PHE A 273 1.65 2.19 -8.30
C PHE A 273 3.13 2.46 -8.07
N ILE A 274 3.51 2.99 -6.89
CA ILE A 274 4.92 3.13 -6.51
C ILE A 274 5.60 1.76 -6.52
N TYR A 275 4.96 0.74 -5.95
CA TYR A 275 5.47 -0.64 -6.00
C TYR A 275 5.64 -1.14 -7.44
N THR A 276 4.62 -1.00 -8.28
CA THR A 276 4.70 -1.38 -9.69
C THR A 276 5.82 -0.64 -10.43
N GLN A 277 6.03 0.64 -10.15
CA GLN A 277 7.09 1.43 -10.79
C GLN A 277 8.49 0.99 -10.36
N PHE A 278 8.68 0.57 -9.12
CA PHE A 278 9.94 -0.03 -8.69
C PHE A 278 10.21 -1.36 -9.41
N LEU A 279 9.19 -2.20 -9.61
CA LEU A 279 9.33 -3.43 -10.41
C LEU A 279 9.66 -3.11 -11.87
N LEU A 280 8.94 -2.17 -12.49
CA LEU A 280 9.23 -1.73 -13.86
C LEU A 280 10.62 -1.11 -13.96
N GLY A 281 11.05 -0.35 -12.94
CA GLY A 281 12.39 0.20 -12.85
C GLY A 281 13.46 -0.88 -12.81
N PHE A 282 13.25 -1.94 -12.01
CA PHE A 282 14.13 -3.10 -11.98
C PHE A 282 14.19 -3.81 -13.34
N ILE A 283 13.04 -4.07 -13.98
CA ILE A 283 12.98 -4.70 -15.32
C ILE A 283 13.77 -3.88 -16.35
N THR A 284 13.59 -2.55 -16.35
CA THR A 284 14.35 -1.68 -17.26
C THR A 284 15.83 -1.60 -16.92
N LEU A 285 16.20 -1.70 -15.64
CA LEU A 285 17.59 -1.68 -15.22
C LEU A 285 18.31 -2.98 -15.61
N SER A 286 17.64 -4.11 -15.46
CA SER A 286 18.16 -5.42 -15.85
C SER A 286 18.10 -5.69 -17.35
N ASP A 287 17.42 -4.83 -18.12
CA ASP A 287 17.21 -4.99 -19.57
C ASP A 287 16.62 -6.36 -19.93
N THR A 288 15.60 -6.79 -19.17
CA THR A 288 14.94 -8.10 -19.33
C THR A 288 13.51 -7.96 -19.83
N CYS A 289 12.89 -9.08 -20.21
CA CYS A 289 11.49 -9.17 -20.61
C CYS A 289 11.16 -8.56 -21.97
N HIS A 290 11.99 -8.84 -22.98
CA HIS A 290 11.75 -8.44 -24.37
C HIS A 290 11.12 -9.57 -25.22
N GLY A 291 10.46 -9.20 -26.30
CA GLY A 291 9.97 -10.14 -27.32
C GLY A 291 9.05 -11.24 -26.77
N GLU A 292 9.34 -12.49 -27.09
CA GLU A 292 8.51 -13.64 -26.72
C GLU A 292 8.54 -13.99 -25.23
N SER A 293 9.52 -13.46 -24.47
CA SER A 293 9.60 -13.71 -23.03
C SER A 293 8.66 -12.83 -22.19
N ILE A 294 8.03 -11.80 -22.80
CA ILE A 294 7.12 -10.85 -22.11
C ILE A 294 6.01 -11.59 -21.35
N GLY A 295 5.36 -12.58 -21.98
CA GLY A 295 4.28 -13.34 -21.35
C GLY A 295 4.75 -14.12 -20.13
N ASN A 296 5.95 -14.72 -20.20
CA ASN A 296 6.55 -15.42 -19.08
C ASN A 296 6.90 -14.47 -17.93
N CYS A 297 7.56 -13.34 -18.24
CA CYS A 297 7.88 -12.31 -17.26
C CYS A 297 6.62 -11.78 -16.56
N LEU A 298 5.60 -11.40 -17.34
CA LEU A 298 4.36 -10.86 -16.81
C LEU A 298 3.67 -11.85 -15.87
N ALA A 299 3.65 -13.14 -16.23
CA ALA A 299 3.16 -14.18 -15.32
C ALA A 299 3.98 -14.23 -14.02
N HIS A 300 5.30 -14.28 -14.07
CA HIS A 300 6.14 -14.37 -12.86
C HIS A 300 5.99 -13.13 -11.96
N TYR A 301 5.98 -11.93 -12.55
CA TYR A 301 5.80 -10.69 -11.79
C TYR A 301 4.40 -10.58 -11.18
N ILE A 302 3.33 -10.88 -11.91
CA ILE A 302 1.96 -10.82 -11.36
C ILE A 302 1.76 -11.88 -10.28
N LYS A 303 2.11 -13.14 -10.57
CA LYS A 303 1.95 -14.26 -9.64
C LYS A 303 2.79 -14.03 -8.38
N GLY A 304 4.04 -13.58 -8.53
CA GLY A 304 4.91 -13.23 -7.41
C GLY A 304 4.42 -12.03 -6.60
N SER A 305 3.89 -10.99 -7.26
CA SER A 305 3.29 -9.82 -6.59
C SER A 305 2.11 -10.18 -5.71
N ILE A 306 1.28 -11.16 -6.12
CA ILE A 306 0.13 -11.62 -5.33
C ILE A 306 0.62 -12.23 -4.01
N PHE A 307 1.59 -13.14 -4.05
CA PHE A 307 2.16 -13.73 -2.83
C PHE A 307 2.88 -12.70 -1.96
N PHE A 308 3.61 -11.76 -2.58
CA PHE A 308 4.28 -10.67 -1.90
C PHE A 308 3.30 -9.79 -1.11
N TRP A 309 2.26 -9.27 -1.77
CA TRP A 309 1.26 -8.41 -1.13
C TRP A 309 0.41 -9.18 -0.11
N PHE A 310 0.11 -10.44 -0.39
CA PHE A 310 -0.58 -11.32 0.55
C PHE A 310 0.23 -11.48 1.85
N GLY A 311 1.52 -11.78 1.74
CA GLY A 311 2.44 -11.86 2.87
C GLY A 311 2.55 -10.53 3.64
N LEU A 312 2.63 -9.40 2.93
CA LEU A 312 2.63 -8.07 3.55
C LEU A 312 1.33 -7.78 4.32
N ILE A 313 0.15 -8.10 3.75
CA ILE A 313 -1.13 -7.92 4.43
C ILE A 313 -1.22 -8.83 5.67
N ALA A 314 -0.76 -10.08 5.57
CA ALA A 314 -0.68 -10.99 6.71
C ALA A 314 0.24 -10.46 7.82
N PHE A 315 1.38 -9.86 7.46
CA PHE A 315 2.29 -9.23 8.42
C PHE A 315 1.70 -7.97 9.07
N ILE A 316 1.07 -7.09 8.28
CA ILE A 316 0.36 -5.91 8.78
C ILE A 316 -0.79 -6.32 9.73
N ARG A 317 -1.48 -7.43 9.42
CA ARG A 317 -2.47 -8.03 10.30
C ARG A 317 -1.85 -8.55 11.59
N TYR A 318 -0.70 -9.24 11.52
CA TYR A 318 0.06 -9.69 12.70
C TYR A 318 0.42 -8.52 13.63
N LEU A 319 0.81 -7.37 13.07
CA LEU A 319 1.11 -6.14 13.84
C LEU A 319 -0.12 -5.41 14.42
N GLY A 320 -1.32 -5.92 14.17
CA GLY A 320 -2.56 -5.40 14.75
C GLY A 320 -3.11 -4.14 14.07
N PHE A 321 -2.79 -3.90 12.80
CA PHE A 321 -3.35 -2.74 12.09
C PHE A 321 -4.85 -2.91 11.81
N PHE A 322 -5.28 -4.13 11.48
CA PHE A 322 -6.67 -4.44 11.10
C PHE A 322 -7.57 -4.81 12.28
N GLU A 323 -7.16 -4.52 13.52
CA GLU A 323 -7.93 -4.94 14.69
C GLU A 323 -9.34 -4.35 14.73
N LYS A 324 -9.47 -3.10 14.28
CA LYS A 324 -10.77 -2.40 14.17
C LYS A 324 -11.73 -3.03 13.15
N PHE A 325 -11.20 -3.78 12.17
CA PHE A 325 -11.98 -4.44 11.13
C PHE A 325 -12.46 -5.84 11.55
N GLY A 326 -12.10 -6.31 12.74
CA GLY A 326 -12.47 -7.64 13.22
C GLY A 326 -11.50 -8.74 12.79
N TRP A 327 -10.35 -8.39 12.20
CA TRP A 327 -9.30 -9.35 11.83
C TRP A 327 -8.38 -9.69 13.00
N ASN A 328 -8.93 -9.64 14.22
CA ASN A 328 -8.22 -10.05 15.43
C ASN A 328 -8.00 -11.56 15.43
N TRP A 329 -6.83 -11.96 15.88
CA TRP A 329 -6.53 -13.36 16.20
C TRP A 329 -7.26 -13.85 17.45
N ASN A 330 -7.76 -12.90 18.24
CA ASN A 330 -8.59 -13.18 19.39
C ASN A 330 -9.94 -13.69 18.94
N LEU A 331 -10.11 -15.00 19.10
CA LEU A 331 -11.27 -15.58 19.75
C LEU A 331 -12.57 -14.89 19.33
N LEU A 332 -13.24 -15.44 18.32
CA LEU A 332 -14.68 -15.24 18.16
C LEU A 332 -15.31 -15.44 19.56
N PRO A 333 -15.87 -14.41 20.21
CA PRO A 333 -16.46 -14.61 21.52
C PRO A 333 -17.69 -15.51 21.34
N ILE A 334 -17.57 -16.76 21.81
CA ILE A 334 -18.65 -17.75 21.89
C ILE A 334 -19.82 -17.22 22.74
N SER A 335 -19.61 -16.18 23.57
CA SER A 335 -20.69 -15.48 24.27
C SER A 335 -21.70 -14.78 23.34
N SER A 336 -21.47 -14.77 22.03
CA SER A 336 -22.45 -14.33 21.01
C SER A 336 -23.29 -15.47 20.42
N LEU A 337 -23.09 -16.73 20.83
CA LEU A 337 -23.98 -17.82 20.38
C LEU A 337 -25.32 -17.82 21.12
N ASP A 338 -25.33 -17.44 22.40
CA ASP A 338 -26.57 -17.30 23.19
C ASP A 338 -27.28 -15.96 22.91
N ASN A 339 -26.53 -14.93 22.47
CA ASN A 339 -27.06 -13.64 22.01
C ASN A 339 -26.79 -13.40 20.52
N PHE A 340 -27.25 -14.32 19.67
CA PHE A 340 -27.10 -14.23 18.20
C PHE A 340 -27.85 -13.02 17.58
N ASN A 341 -28.68 -12.32 18.35
CA ASN A 341 -29.42 -11.12 17.95
C ASN A 341 -28.64 -9.81 18.17
N ASP A 342 -27.49 -9.83 18.85
CA ASP A 342 -26.65 -8.65 19.03
C ASP A 342 -25.69 -8.47 17.84
N GLU A 343 -26.24 -8.06 16.69
CA GLU A 343 -25.49 -7.67 15.49
C GLU A 343 -24.45 -6.57 15.76
N LYS A 344 -24.59 -5.83 16.86
CA LYS A 344 -23.71 -4.71 17.24
C LYS A 344 -22.30 -5.13 17.69
N ASN A 345 -22.10 -6.37 18.13
CA ASN A 345 -20.80 -6.83 18.67
C ASN A 345 -19.97 -7.67 17.68
N GLN A 346 -20.52 -8.06 16.52
CA GLN A 346 -19.75 -8.70 15.44
C GLN A 346 -19.11 -7.63 14.54
N LYS A 347 -18.11 -6.92 15.07
CA LYS A 347 -17.30 -6.01 14.23
C LYS A 347 -16.50 -6.85 13.24
N GLY A 348 -16.90 -6.82 11.96
CA GLY A 348 -16.24 -7.48 10.82
C GLY A 348 -17.20 -8.40 10.05
N LYS A 349 -17.69 -7.95 8.88
CA LYS A 349 -18.57 -8.78 8.02
C LYS A 349 -17.81 -9.87 7.25
N ILE A 350 -16.50 -9.71 7.06
CA ILE A 350 -15.64 -10.57 6.21
C ILE A 350 -14.51 -11.13 7.07
N SER A 351 -14.46 -12.45 7.23
CA SER A 351 -13.34 -13.13 7.90
C SER A 351 -12.10 -13.09 7.02
N PHE A 352 -10.91 -13.11 7.63
CA PHE A 352 -9.67 -13.18 6.87
C PHE A 352 -9.63 -14.45 6.01
N SER A 353 -10.02 -15.60 6.56
CA SER A 353 -10.07 -16.88 5.82
C SER A 353 -11.05 -16.89 4.64
N LEU A 354 -12.14 -16.12 4.71
CA LEU A 354 -13.03 -15.90 3.55
C LEU A 354 -12.32 -15.09 2.46
N LEU A 355 -11.58 -14.04 2.83
CA LEU A 355 -10.79 -13.26 1.88
C LEU A 355 -9.73 -14.13 1.17
N GLU A 356 -9.05 -15.01 1.92
CA GLU A 356 -8.10 -15.97 1.35
C GLU A 356 -8.77 -16.91 0.36
N SER A 357 -9.94 -17.44 0.72
CA SER A 357 -10.70 -18.37 -0.14
C SER A 357 -11.22 -17.68 -1.41
N ILE A 358 -11.67 -16.42 -1.30
CA ILE A 358 -12.08 -15.60 -2.46
C ILE A 358 -10.89 -15.32 -3.37
N LEU A 359 -9.71 -15.02 -2.81
CA LEU A 359 -8.50 -14.78 -3.60
C LEU A 359 -8.11 -16.05 -4.36
N ILE A 360 -8.04 -17.20 -3.67
CA ILE A 360 -7.71 -18.50 -4.28
C ILE A 360 -8.72 -18.84 -5.40
N PHE A 361 -10.02 -18.67 -5.13
CA PHE A 361 -11.07 -18.91 -6.11
C PHE A 361 -10.95 -18.00 -7.35
N SER A 362 -10.87 -16.68 -7.13
CA SER A 362 -10.88 -15.67 -8.20
C SER A 362 -9.63 -15.76 -9.06
N TYR A 363 -8.49 -16.07 -8.44
CA TYR A 363 -7.24 -16.29 -9.15
C TYR A 363 -7.27 -17.63 -9.90
N GLY A 364 -7.77 -18.71 -9.29
CA GLY A 364 -7.91 -20.01 -9.93
C GLY A 364 -8.75 -19.95 -11.20
N ILE A 365 -9.98 -19.41 -11.09
CA ILE A 365 -10.90 -19.32 -12.23
C ILE A 365 -10.33 -18.46 -13.37
N SER A 366 -9.70 -17.33 -13.05
CA SER A 366 -9.14 -16.45 -14.08
C SER A 366 -7.97 -17.12 -14.81
N ASN A 367 -7.07 -17.80 -14.09
CA ASN A 367 -5.89 -18.41 -14.72
C ASN A 367 -6.21 -19.69 -15.48
N THR A 368 -7.25 -20.45 -15.12
CA THR A 368 -7.66 -21.63 -15.90
C THR A 368 -7.93 -21.27 -17.36
N PHE A 369 -8.48 -20.08 -17.63
CA PHE A 369 -8.79 -19.61 -18.99
C PHE A 369 -7.71 -18.73 -19.61
N LEU A 370 -6.76 -18.21 -18.83
CA LEU A 370 -5.71 -17.31 -19.33
C LEU A 370 -4.39 -18.03 -19.65
N GLU A 371 -4.19 -19.25 -19.19
CA GLU A 371 -2.92 -19.99 -19.38
C GLU A 371 -2.69 -20.38 -20.85
N HIS A 372 -3.74 -20.46 -21.66
CA HIS A 372 -3.62 -20.77 -23.08
C HIS A 372 -4.46 -19.81 -23.94
N THR A 373 -3.80 -18.95 -24.72
CA THR A 373 -4.45 -17.96 -25.59
C THR A 373 -4.86 -18.51 -26.96
N GLY A 374 -4.70 -19.82 -27.18
CA GLY A 374 -5.19 -20.53 -28.37
C GLY A 374 -4.35 -20.37 -29.64
N LYS A 375 -3.18 -19.74 -29.56
CA LYS A 375 -2.30 -19.49 -30.72
C LYS A 375 -1.37 -20.67 -31.02
N ASP A 376 -0.94 -21.40 -30.00
CA ASP A 376 0.00 -22.52 -30.10
C ASP A 376 -0.69 -23.85 -29.74
N PRO A 377 -0.16 -25.02 -30.10
CA PRO A 377 -0.66 -26.29 -29.57
C PRO A 377 -0.36 -26.43 -28.07
N TRP A 378 -1.20 -27.17 -27.34
CA TRP A 378 -1.01 -27.43 -25.92
C TRP A 378 0.32 -28.11 -25.62
N ASN A 379 1.14 -27.48 -24.78
CA ASN A 379 2.35 -28.09 -24.22
C ASN A 379 2.05 -28.75 -22.87
N HIS A 380 2.85 -29.75 -22.47
CA HIS A 380 2.75 -30.38 -21.15
C HIS A 380 2.81 -29.37 -20.00
N ARG A 381 3.59 -28.29 -20.16
CA ARG A 381 3.65 -27.17 -19.20
C ARG A 381 2.31 -26.48 -19.04
N ASP A 382 1.63 -26.19 -20.14
CA ASP A 382 0.36 -25.47 -20.14
C ASP A 382 -0.72 -26.32 -19.46
N ILE A 383 -0.71 -27.64 -19.70
CA ILE A 383 -1.61 -28.59 -19.04
C ILE A 383 -1.34 -28.62 -17.53
N GLN A 384 -0.07 -28.69 -17.11
CA GLN A 384 0.29 -28.67 -15.69
C GLN A 384 -0.15 -27.37 -15.00
N HIS A 385 0.07 -26.22 -15.63
CA HIS A 385 -0.36 -24.94 -15.08
C HIS A 385 -1.89 -24.78 -15.06
N ALA A 386 -2.59 -25.21 -16.12
CA ALA A 386 -4.05 -25.14 -16.20
C ALA A 386 -4.72 -26.05 -15.17
N THR A 387 -4.21 -27.27 -14.97
CA THR A 387 -4.71 -28.20 -13.95
C THR A 387 -4.46 -27.69 -12.53
N LEU A 388 -3.32 -27.04 -12.28
CA LEU A 388 -3.06 -26.37 -11.01
C LEU A 388 -4.04 -25.21 -10.75
N ALA A 389 -4.33 -24.39 -11.77
CA ALA A 389 -5.32 -23.32 -11.66
C ALA A 389 -6.74 -23.86 -11.42
N PHE A 390 -7.09 -24.96 -12.09
CA PHE A 390 -8.37 -25.65 -11.91
C PHE A 390 -8.54 -26.18 -10.46
N MET A 391 -7.47 -26.73 -9.87
CA MET A 391 -7.46 -27.11 -8.46
C MET A 391 -7.72 -25.90 -7.53
N TRP A 392 -7.07 -24.76 -7.80
CA TRP A 392 -7.26 -23.53 -7.02
C TRP A 392 -8.71 -23.05 -7.06
N TRP A 393 -9.36 -23.08 -8.22
CA TRP A 393 -10.78 -22.72 -8.33
C TRP A 393 -11.63 -23.58 -7.39
N TRP A 394 -11.61 -24.91 -7.53
CA TRP A 394 -12.50 -25.79 -6.76
C TRP A 394 -12.22 -25.77 -5.26
N ALA A 395 -10.96 -25.69 -4.87
CA ALA A 395 -10.61 -25.57 -3.46
C ALA A 395 -11.02 -24.20 -2.88
N GLY A 396 -10.82 -23.11 -3.63
CA GLY A 396 -11.31 -21.79 -3.24
C GLY A 396 -12.84 -21.76 -3.06
N SER A 397 -13.56 -22.42 -3.96
CA SER A 397 -15.02 -22.59 -3.86
C SER A 397 -15.43 -23.30 -2.56
N LEU A 398 -14.78 -24.44 -2.25
CA LEU A 398 -14.99 -25.14 -0.99
C LEU A 398 -14.69 -24.26 0.23
N GLY A 399 -13.62 -23.47 0.17
CA GLY A 399 -13.27 -22.53 1.24
C GLY A 399 -14.33 -21.44 1.47
N ILE A 400 -14.90 -20.89 0.39
CA ILE A 400 -16.00 -19.91 0.46
C ILE A 400 -17.25 -20.54 1.08
N ILE A 401 -17.59 -21.77 0.66
CA ILE A 401 -18.74 -22.52 1.17
C ILE A 401 -18.61 -22.75 2.69
N LEU A 402 -17.42 -23.16 3.17
CA LEU A 402 -17.16 -23.44 4.59
C LEU A 402 -17.16 -22.19 5.50
N GLU A 403 -16.96 -20.99 4.94
CA GLU A 403 -17.01 -19.72 5.64
C GLU A 403 -18.40 -19.06 5.62
N ASN A 404 -19.35 -19.59 4.85
CA ASN A 404 -20.72 -19.09 4.83
C ASN A 404 -21.43 -19.37 6.17
N LYS A 405 -21.80 -18.30 6.89
CA LYS A 405 -22.45 -18.38 8.22
C LYS A 405 -23.71 -19.24 8.23
N LYS A 406 -24.56 -19.16 7.19
CA LYS A 406 -25.82 -19.92 7.12
C LYS A 406 -25.54 -21.42 6.98
N LEU A 407 -24.62 -21.78 6.10
CA LEU A 407 -24.23 -23.17 5.88
C LEU A 407 -23.51 -23.75 7.10
N ARG A 408 -22.60 -22.97 7.70
CA ARG A 408 -21.93 -23.38 8.93
C ARG A 408 -22.93 -23.63 10.06
N LYS A 409 -23.99 -22.81 10.20
CA LYS A 409 -25.05 -23.03 11.20
C LYS A 409 -25.78 -24.36 10.98
N ILE A 410 -26.06 -24.73 9.73
CA ILE A 410 -26.76 -25.98 9.38
C ILE A 410 -25.84 -27.18 9.60
N LEU A 411 -24.62 -27.15 9.07
CA LEU A 411 -23.67 -28.27 9.10
C LEU A 411 -23.10 -28.51 10.51
N PHE A 412 -22.85 -27.44 11.26
CA PHE A 412 -22.15 -27.46 12.54
C PHE A 412 -23.06 -27.09 13.71
N SER A 413 -24.36 -27.37 13.61
CA SER A 413 -25.37 -27.00 14.62
C SER A 413 -25.07 -27.54 16.03
N LYS A 414 -24.28 -28.62 16.16
CA LYS A 414 -23.93 -29.24 17.44
C LYS A 414 -22.56 -28.82 18.00
N SER A 415 -21.68 -28.26 17.17
CA SER A 415 -20.32 -27.89 17.62
C SER A 415 -20.32 -26.47 18.18
N LYS A 416 -19.90 -26.35 19.45
CA LYS A 416 -19.80 -25.06 20.15
C LYS A 416 -18.48 -24.34 19.92
N ILE A 417 -17.49 -25.01 19.32
CA ILE A 417 -16.14 -24.48 19.09
C ILE A 417 -16.05 -23.97 17.64
N PRO A 418 -15.69 -22.70 17.41
CA PRO A 418 -15.50 -22.18 16.07
C PRO A 418 -14.22 -22.76 15.44
N ILE A 419 -14.35 -23.38 14.27
CA ILE A 419 -13.24 -23.90 13.47
C ILE A 419 -12.86 -22.85 12.42
N VAL A 420 -11.57 -22.53 12.33
CA VAL A 420 -11.01 -21.68 11.26
C VAL A 420 -10.81 -22.54 10.02
N ASN A 421 -11.16 -22.02 8.84
CA ASN A 421 -11.05 -22.74 7.59
C ASN A 421 -9.58 -23.09 7.23
N PRO A 422 -9.21 -24.39 7.13
CA PRO A 422 -7.85 -24.82 6.81
C PRO A 422 -7.56 -24.91 5.30
N ILE A 423 -8.59 -24.80 4.44
CA ILE A 423 -8.46 -25.01 2.99
C ILE A 423 -7.38 -24.12 2.35
N PRO A 424 -7.28 -22.80 2.67
CA PRO A 424 -6.20 -21.98 2.12
C PRO A 424 -4.80 -22.52 2.42
N SER A 425 -4.54 -22.93 3.67
CA SER A 425 -3.25 -23.49 4.08
C SER A 425 -2.91 -24.79 3.34
N ILE A 426 -3.90 -25.67 3.18
CA ILE A 426 -3.74 -26.95 2.45
C ILE A 426 -3.37 -26.68 0.98
N ILE A 427 -4.03 -25.71 0.34
CA ILE A 427 -3.75 -25.38 -1.06
C ILE A 427 -2.37 -24.79 -1.25
N PHE A 428 -1.89 -23.95 -0.33
CA PHE A 428 -0.51 -23.48 -0.39
C PHE A 428 0.50 -24.62 -0.26
N ILE A 429 0.26 -25.59 0.62
CA ILE A 429 1.12 -26.78 0.79
C ILE A 429 1.15 -27.63 -0.48
N ILE A 430 -0.01 -27.96 -1.05
CA ILE A 430 -0.10 -28.81 -2.26
C ILE A 430 0.53 -28.09 -3.45
N THR A 431 0.25 -26.78 -3.60
CA THR A 431 0.83 -25.96 -4.67
C THR A 431 2.34 -25.90 -4.58
N ALA A 432 2.88 -25.76 -3.37
CA ALA A 432 4.32 -25.76 -3.14
C ALA A 432 4.98 -27.07 -3.57
N ILE A 433 4.38 -28.22 -3.21
CA ILE A 433 4.89 -29.54 -3.62
C ILE A 433 4.84 -29.68 -5.14
N SER A 434 3.71 -29.32 -5.76
CA SER A 434 3.52 -29.42 -7.20
C SER A 434 4.53 -28.58 -7.98
N ILE A 435 4.71 -27.30 -7.63
CA ILE A 435 5.64 -26.42 -8.33
C ILE A 435 7.11 -26.81 -8.08
N SER A 436 7.44 -27.34 -6.89
CA SER A 436 8.79 -27.85 -6.60
C SER A 436 9.19 -29.05 -7.47
N SER A 437 8.20 -29.78 -7.99
CA SER A 437 8.38 -30.91 -8.91
C SER A 437 8.30 -30.53 -10.39
N HIS A 438 8.02 -29.26 -10.71
CA HIS A 438 7.84 -28.83 -12.09
C HIS A 438 9.18 -28.74 -12.83
N HIS A 439 9.30 -29.43 -13.97
CA HIS A 439 10.51 -29.42 -14.79
C HIS A 439 10.82 -28.02 -15.36
N GLN A 440 12.07 -27.61 -15.31
CA GLN A 440 12.58 -26.38 -15.93
C GLN A 440 13.62 -26.70 -17.00
N ARG A 441 13.95 -25.71 -17.85
CA ARG A 441 14.93 -25.89 -18.92
C ARG A 441 16.37 -25.89 -18.42
N THR A 442 16.65 -25.16 -17.34
CA THR A 442 17.99 -25.07 -16.73
C THR A 442 17.95 -25.53 -15.27
N GLU A 443 19.04 -26.14 -14.80
CA GLU A 443 19.21 -26.54 -13.40
C GLU A 443 19.13 -25.34 -12.46
N PHE A 444 19.72 -24.20 -12.85
CA PHE A 444 19.63 -22.95 -12.10
C PHE A 444 18.17 -22.52 -11.86
N SER A 445 17.36 -22.50 -12.93
CA SER A 445 15.93 -22.16 -12.84
C SER A 445 15.16 -23.19 -12.01
N LEU A 446 15.49 -24.49 -12.14
CA LEU A 446 14.86 -25.56 -11.35
C LEU A 446 15.08 -25.35 -9.84
N ILE A 447 16.32 -25.01 -9.43
CA ILE A 447 16.64 -24.80 -8.02
C ILE A 447 15.92 -23.55 -7.48
N ILE A 448 15.85 -22.46 -8.24
CA ILE A 448 15.09 -21.25 -7.81
C ILE A 448 13.59 -21.56 -7.66
N HIS A 449 12.99 -22.33 -8.57
CA HIS A 449 11.59 -22.75 -8.44
C HIS A 449 11.36 -23.65 -7.21
N ARG A 450 12.33 -24.53 -6.88
CA ARG A 450 12.33 -25.30 -5.63
C ARG A 450 12.45 -24.40 -4.39
N GLN A 451 13.25 -23.34 -4.44
CA GLN A 451 13.32 -22.36 -3.35
C GLN A 451 11.97 -21.64 -3.15
N PHE A 452 11.33 -21.22 -4.25
CA PHE A 452 9.98 -20.64 -4.21
C PHE A 452 8.99 -21.60 -3.54
N GLY A 453 8.98 -22.87 -3.97
CA GLY A 453 8.13 -23.91 -3.40
C GLY A 453 8.46 -24.18 -1.93
N GLY A 454 9.73 -24.20 -1.54
CA GLY A 454 10.16 -24.35 -0.15
C GLY A 454 9.63 -23.25 0.77
N PHE A 455 9.71 -21.98 0.35
CA PHE A 455 9.11 -20.88 1.10
C PHE A 455 7.58 -21.00 1.18
N LEU A 456 6.91 -21.31 0.07
CA LEU A 456 5.45 -21.47 0.05
C LEU A 456 4.98 -22.64 0.94
N LEU A 457 5.73 -23.75 0.95
CA LEU A 457 5.47 -24.91 1.79
C LEU A 457 5.57 -24.53 3.28
N LEU A 458 6.66 -23.87 3.67
CA LEU A 458 6.85 -23.42 5.05
C LEU A 458 5.78 -22.41 5.47
N ALA A 459 5.36 -21.52 4.56
CA ALA A 459 4.27 -20.58 4.79
C ALA A 459 2.94 -21.30 5.08
N GLY A 460 2.62 -22.32 4.28
CA GLY A 460 1.40 -23.13 4.45
C GLY A 460 1.41 -23.97 5.73
N ILE A 461 2.53 -24.62 6.06
CA ILE A 461 2.68 -25.44 7.29
C ILE A 461 2.56 -24.56 8.54
N THR A 462 3.28 -23.44 8.60
CA THR A 462 3.24 -22.53 9.76
C THR A 462 1.86 -21.89 9.93
N ARG A 463 1.16 -21.63 8.83
CA ARG A 463 -0.24 -21.19 8.86
C ARG A 463 -1.18 -22.27 9.39
N LEU A 464 -1.03 -23.51 8.94
CA LEU A 464 -1.80 -24.64 9.47
C LEU A 464 -1.56 -24.81 10.97
N PHE A 465 -0.31 -24.69 11.42
CA PHE A 465 0.03 -24.76 12.84
C PHE A 465 -0.59 -23.61 13.64
N THR A 466 -0.68 -22.40 13.06
CA THR A 466 -1.42 -21.27 13.66
C THR A 466 -2.89 -21.63 13.88
N ILE A 467 -3.55 -22.24 12.90
CA ILE A 467 -4.94 -22.70 13.02
C ILE A 467 -5.08 -23.74 14.13
N ILE A 468 -4.14 -24.68 14.23
CA ILE A 468 -4.13 -25.72 15.28
C ILE A 468 -3.96 -25.08 16.67
N ILE A 469 -3.03 -24.13 16.84
CA ILE A 469 -2.85 -23.40 18.12
C ILE A 469 -4.14 -22.67 18.51
N LEU A 470 -4.77 -21.97 17.56
CA LEU A 470 -6.01 -21.24 17.82
C LEU A 470 -7.15 -22.19 18.19
N TYR A 471 -7.22 -23.35 17.55
CA TYR A 471 -8.19 -24.39 17.88
C TYR A 471 -8.02 -24.88 19.34
N PHE A 472 -6.80 -25.23 19.75
CA PHE A 472 -6.53 -25.65 21.13
C PHE A 472 -6.77 -24.51 22.14
N THR A 473 -6.39 -23.28 21.79
CA THR A 473 -6.62 -22.10 22.65
C THR A 473 -8.13 -21.86 22.86
N ASN A 474 -8.94 -22.02 21.81
CA ASN A 474 -10.40 -21.91 21.91
C ASN A 474 -11.00 -22.99 22.81
N ILE A 475 -10.49 -24.22 22.74
CA ILE A 475 -10.91 -25.33 23.63
C ILE A 475 -10.59 -24.98 25.10
N MET A 476 -9.36 -24.54 25.38
CA MET A 476 -8.95 -24.18 26.74
C MET A 476 -9.78 -23.03 27.30
N ASN A 477 -10.04 -22.00 26.49
CA ASN A 477 -10.87 -20.86 26.90
C ASN A 477 -12.34 -21.25 27.12
N TYR A 478 -12.89 -22.15 26.30
CA TYR A 478 -14.23 -22.68 26.50
C TYR A 478 -14.36 -23.44 27.84
N ASN A 479 -13.38 -24.30 28.15
CA ASN A 479 -13.36 -25.04 29.42
C ASN A 479 -13.21 -24.09 30.62
N ASN A 480 -12.32 -23.10 30.54
CA ASN A 480 -12.13 -22.11 31.60
C ASN A 480 -13.39 -21.25 31.83
N ASN A 481 -14.07 -20.82 30.77
CA ASN A 481 -15.31 -20.05 30.90
C ASN A 481 -16.43 -20.89 31.51
N ASN A 482 -16.55 -22.17 31.16
CA ASN A 482 -17.52 -23.06 31.80
C ASN A 482 -17.22 -23.25 33.28
N ASN A 483 -15.95 -23.47 33.64
CA ASN A 483 -15.54 -23.60 35.04
C ASN A 483 -15.80 -22.30 35.83
N ASN A 484 -15.47 -21.14 35.26
CA ASN A 484 -15.75 -19.84 35.89
C ASN A 484 -17.26 -19.59 36.01
N ASN A 485 -18.06 -19.97 35.02
CA ASN A 485 -19.52 -19.85 35.11
C ASN A 485 -20.08 -20.76 36.20
N ILE A 486 -19.56 -21.99 36.37
CA ILE A 486 -19.93 -22.90 37.46
C ILE A 486 -19.54 -22.29 38.82
N ILE A 487 -18.34 -21.72 38.94
CA ILE A 487 -17.89 -21.03 40.16
C ILE A 487 -18.76 -19.81 40.46
N ILE A 488 -19.07 -18.99 39.46
CA ILE A 488 -19.94 -17.81 39.60
C ILE A 488 -21.36 -18.21 39.98
N ILE A 489 -21.93 -19.28 39.40
CA ILE A 489 -23.24 -19.80 39.80
C ILE A 489 -23.22 -20.24 41.27
N ASN A 490 -22.15 -20.93 41.70
CA ASN A 490 -21.99 -21.35 43.10
C ASN A 490 -21.79 -20.17 44.06
N TYR A 491 -21.14 -19.08 43.63
CA TYR A 491 -20.92 -17.86 44.43
C TYR A 491 -22.11 -16.88 44.42
N ASN A 492 -22.84 -16.76 43.29
CA ASN A 492 -24.00 -15.88 43.15
C ASN A 492 -25.24 -16.40 43.89
N ASN A 493 -25.24 -17.67 44.31
CA ASN A 493 -26.18 -18.13 45.33
C ASN A 493 -25.95 -17.44 46.70
N ASN A 494 -24.83 -16.73 46.91
CA ASN A 494 -24.55 -16.01 48.15
C ASN A 494 -24.21 -14.52 48.03
N PHE A 495 -23.80 -13.95 46.90
CA PHE A 495 -23.63 -12.49 46.80
C PHE A 495 -23.72 -11.94 45.36
N ASN A 496 -24.59 -10.94 45.16
CA ASN A 496 -24.65 -10.14 43.94
C ASN A 496 -23.39 -9.26 43.81
N SER A 497 -22.47 -9.60 42.90
CA SER A 497 -21.40 -8.67 42.53
C SER A 497 -21.16 -8.59 41.01
N ARG A 498 -20.92 -7.33 40.61
CA ARG A 498 -20.85 -6.76 39.27
C ARG A 498 -19.71 -7.40 38.45
N SER A 499 -20.02 -7.98 37.29
CA SER A 499 -19.02 -8.60 36.41
C SER A 499 -18.07 -7.55 35.83
N SER A 500 -16.81 -7.56 36.27
CA SER A 500 -15.73 -6.86 35.58
C SER A 500 -15.39 -7.63 34.30
N THR A 501 -15.65 -7.01 33.15
CA THR A 501 -15.26 -7.55 31.85
C THR A 501 -13.72 -7.57 31.76
N LYS A 502 -13.09 -8.70 32.09
CA LYS A 502 -11.67 -8.92 31.84
C LYS A 502 -11.41 -8.69 30.36
N SER A 503 -10.55 -7.71 30.05
CA SER A 503 -10.06 -7.46 28.69
C SER A 503 -9.38 -8.71 28.18
N LEU A 504 -9.97 -9.37 27.16
CA LEU A 504 -9.31 -10.48 26.47
C LEU A 504 -7.96 -9.99 25.91
N THR A 505 -6.87 -10.61 26.36
CA THR A 505 -5.51 -10.35 25.87
C THR A 505 -5.40 -10.72 24.40
N THR A 506 -4.76 -9.87 23.59
CA THR A 506 -4.48 -10.14 22.17
C THR A 506 -3.35 -11.14 22.01
N ILE A 507 -3.64 -12.31 21.45
CA ILE A 507 -2.65 -13.33 21.14
C ILE A 507 -2.13 -13.06 19.72
N HIS A 508 -0.82 -12.86 19.59
CA HIS A 508 -0.14 -12.74 18.31
C HIS A 508 0.67 -14.03 18.07
N PRO A 509 0.11 -15.02 17.34
CA PRO A 509 0.79 -16.29 17.16
C PRO A 509 2.11 -16.09 16.40
N PRO A 510 3.27 -16.52 16.95
CA PRO A 510 4.58 -16.31 16.32
C PRO A 510 4.70 -17.02 14.97
N THR A 511 3.90 -18.06 14.77
CA THR A 511 3.85 -18.83 13.52
C THR A 511 3.25 -18.04 12.36
N GLU A 512 2.41 -17.03 12.62
CA GLU A 512 1.94 -16.13 11.57
C GLU A 512 3.05 -15.20 11.08
N LEU A 513 3.95 -14.77 11.98
CA LEU A 513 5.11 -13.96 11.59
C LEU A 513 5.97 -14.74 10.60
N ILE A 514 6.27 -16.01 10.91
CA ILE A 514 7.03 -16.90 10.01
C ILE A 514 6.28 -17.10 8.70
N SER A 515 4.97 -17.37 8.75
CA SER A 515 4.14 -17.54 7.56
C SER A 515 4.19 -16.30 6.65
N SER A 516 4.06 -15.10 7.22
CA SER A 516 4.11 -13.84 6.48
C SER A 516 5.48 -13.58 5.84
N PHE A 517 6.58 -13.88 6.56
CA PHE A 517 7.93 -13.83 6.02
C PHE A 517 8.09 -14.75 4.82
N CYS A 518 7.63 -16.00 4.96
CA CYS A 518 7.72 -16.99 3.90
C CYS A 518 6.88 -16.62 2.66
N PHE A 519 5.69 -16.03 2.83
CA PHE A 519 4.91 -15.53 1.68
C PHE A 519 5.59 -14.38 0.94
N VAL A 520 6.19 -13.44 1.68
CA VAL A 520 6.95 -12.33 1.07
C VAL A 520 8.17 -12.87 0.32
N SER A 521 8.96 -13.74 0.95
CA SER A 521 10.12 -14.37 0.31
C SER A 521 9.73 -15.19 -0.92
N SER A 522 8.67 -15.99 -0.82
CA SER A 522 8.10 -16.75 -1.94
C SER A 522 7.70 -15.82 -3.11
N GLY A 523 7.00 -14.72 -2.81
CA GLY A 523 6.65 -13.73 -3.83
C GLY A 523 7.86 -13.14 -4.54
N ILE A 524 8.91 -12.76 -3.80
CA ILE A 524 10.15 -12.22 -4.39
C ILE A 524 10.88 -13.29 -5.21
N THR A 525 11.04 -14.51 -4.70
CA THR A 525 11.68 -15.61 -5.43
C THR A 525 10.97 -15.90 -6.76
N LEU A 526 9.62 -15.89 -6.77
CA LEU A 526 8.86 -16.15 -7.99
C LEU A 526 9.03 -15.03 -9.03
N MET A 527 9.15 -13.77 -8.61
CA MET A 527 9.45 -12.67 -9.54
C MET A 527 10.85 -12.83 -10.16
N LEU A 528 11.81 -13.32 -9.38
CA LEU A 528 13.19 -13.54 -9.83
C LEU A 528 13.36 -14.82 -10.66
N SER A 529 12.38 -15.73 -10.68
CA SER A 529 12.48 -17.02 -11.39
C SER A 529 12.01 -16.96 -12.85
N ASN A 530 11.81 -15.76 -13.40
CA ASN A 530 11.42 -15.60 -14.81
C ASN A 530 12.57 -15.98 -15.75
N LYS A 531 12.23 -16.48 -16.95
CA LYS A 531 13.20 -17.05 -17.90
C LYS A 531 14.35 -16.10 -18.26
N SER A 532 14.04 -14.83 -18.54
CA SER A 532 15.06 -13.86 -18.98
C SER A 532 15.98 -13.43 -17.84
N LEU A 533 15.48 -13.37 -16.60
CA LEU A 533 16.31 -13.01 -15.46
C LEU A 533 17.16 -14.20 -14.98
N THR A 534 16.62 -15.42 -15.03
CA THR A 534 17.40 -16.60 -14.67
C THR A 534 18.52 -16.89 -15.66
N SER A 535 18.30 -16.72 -16.97
CA SER A 535 19.39 -16.81 -17.95
C SER A 535 20.44 -15.71 -17.75
N LEU A 536 20.00 -14.48 -17.47
CA LEU A 536 20.90 -13.38 -17.14
C LEU A 536 21.75 -13.69 -15.88
N PHE A 537 21.17 -14.21 -14.81
CA PHE A 537 21.93 -14.55 -13.59
C PHE A 537 22.90 -15.73 -13.78
N ASP A 538 22.47 -16.78 -14.49
CA ASP A 538 23.25 -18.00 -14.68
C ASP A 538 24.38 -17.79 -15.71
N GLU A 539 24.05 -17.24 -16.88
CA GLU A 539 24.95 -17.26 -18.04
C GLU A 539 25.79 -16.00 -18.18
N VAL A 540 25.26 -14.83 -17.79
CA VAL A 540 25.96 -13.54 -17.93
C VAL A 540 26.74 -13.21 -16.67
N TYR A 541 26.09 -13.33 -15.50
CA TYR A 541 26.72 -12.98 -14.23
C TYR A 541 27.38 -14.16 -13.51
N ASN A 542 27.06 -15.40 -13.92
CA ASN A 542 27.54 -16.62 -13.29
C ASN A 542 27.34 -16.59 -11.75
N PHE A 543 26.15 -16.14 -11.33
CA PHE A 543 25.78 -16.05 -9.93
C PHE A 543 25.40 -17.43 -9.38
N ASP A 544 25.84 -17.71 -8.16
CA ASP A 544 25.38 -18.89 -7.44
C ASP A 544 23.91 -18.77 -7.04
N VAL A 545 23.20 -19.90 -7.02
CA VAL A 545 21.80 -19.96 -6.53
C VAL A 545 21.69 -19.51 -5.06
N ASN A 546 22.77 -19.66 -4.29
CA ASN A 546 22.86 -19.17 -2.91
C ASN A 546 22.89 -17.64 -2.82
N PHE A 547 23.44 -16.96 -3.83
CA PHE A 547 23.39 -15.50 -3.90
C PHE A 547 21.94 -15.03 -4.04
N VAL A 548 21.15 -15.66 -4.93
CA VAL A 548 19.73 -15.34 -5.12
C VAL A 548 18.95 -15.56 -3.83
N LEU A 549 19.20 -16.65 -3.11
CA LEU A 549 18.56 -16.93 -1.82
C LEU A 549 18.86 -15.85 -0.78
N ASN A 550 20.14 -15.49 -0.62
CA ASN A 550 20.56 -14.46 0.33
C ASN A 550 19.97 -13.09 -0.02
N LEU A 551 19.89 -12.76 -1.32
CA LEU A 551 19.27 -11.54 -1.80
C LEU A 551 17.78 -11.50 -1.46
N VAL A 552 17.04 -12.59 -1.72
CA VAL A 552 15.61 -12.71 -1.38
C VAL A 552 15.39 -12.49 0.12
N ILE A 553 16.14 -13.21 0.96
CA ILE A 553 16.01 -13.12 2.42
C ILE A 553 16.27 -11.69 2.90
N SER A 554 17.33 -11.06 2.38
CA SER A 554 17.69 -9.67 2.71
C SER A 554 16.59 -8.68 2.31
N LEU A 555 16.05 -8.80 1.09
CA LEU A 555 14.95 -7.96 0.61
C LEU A 555 13.67 -8.17 1.44
N THR A 556 13.38 -9.40 1.85
CA THR A 556 12.25 -9.69 2.75
C THR A 556 12.43 -8.99 4.10
N PHE A 557 13.60 -9.09 4.73
CA PHE A 557 13.82 -8.41 6.01
C PHE A 557 13.75 -6.88 5.89
N ILE A 558 14.32 -6.32 4.82
CA ILE A 558 14.25 -4.87 4.56
C ILE A 558 12.78 -4.43 4.42
N THR A 559 11.97 -5.16 3.64
CA THR A 559 10.56 -4.81 3.42
C THR A 559 9.73 -4.92 4.71
N LEU A 560 9.86 -6.00 5.47
CA LEU A 560 9.14 -6.17 6.74
C LEU A 560 9.58 -5.13 7.79
N SER A 561 10.87 -4.81 7.85
CA SER A 561 11.40 -3.78 8.76
C SER A 561 10.84 -2.41 8.40
N PHE A 562 10.82 -2.07 7.11
CA PHE A 562 10.25 -0.82 6.63
C PHE A 562 8.76 -0.69 6.97
N VAL A 563 7.96 -1.74 6.75
CA VAL A 563 6.54 -1.76 7.12
C VAL A 563 6.34 -1.62 8.63
N THR A 564 7.20 -2.23 9.44
CA THR A 564 7.16 -2.09 10.90
C THR A 564 7.42 -0.64 11.32
N ILE A 565 8.41 0.02 10.72
CA ILE A 565 8.70 1.45 10.98
C ILE A 565 7.50 2.32 10.59
N LEU A 566 6.89 2.08 9.42
CA LEU A 566 5.70 2.82 9.00
C LEU A 566 4.55 2.66 9.98
N LEU A 567 4.25 1.43 10.42
CA LEU A 567 3.19 1.17 11.40
C LEU A 567 3.50 1.72 12.78
N PHE A 568 4.77 1.75 13.19
CA PHE A 568 5.21 2.43 14.40
C PHE A 568 4.90 3.93 14.32
N ILE A 569 5.31 4.60 13.23
CA ILE A 569 5.02 6.03 12.99
C ILE A 569 3.51 6.29 13.01
N TYR A 570 2.72 5.41 12.37
CA TYR A 570 1.26 5.48 12.38
C TYR A 570 0.69 5.45 13.81
N LYS A 571 1.02 4.41 14.59
CA LYS A 571 0.52 4.21 15.96
C LYS A 571 1.02 5.32 16.90
N TYR A 572 2.27 5.74 16.77
CA TYR A 572 2.85 6.84 17.53
C TYR A 572 2.12 8.17 17.26
N SER A 573 1.85 8.45 15.98
CA SER A 573 1.12 9.67 15.59
C SER A 573 -0.34 9.67 16.05
N LEU A 574 -0.97 8.51 16.22
CA LEU A 574 -2.32 8.40 16.78
C LEU A 574 -2.37 8.70 18.28
N LYS A 575 -1.34 8.31 19.05
CA LYS A 575 -1.27 8.53 20.51
C LYS A 575 -1.03 9.98 20.92
N LYS A 576 -0.49 10.82 20.01
CA LYS A 576 -0.22 12.24 20.25
C LYS A 576 -1.42 13.17 19.98
N ILE A 577 -2.58 12.61 19.63
CA ILE A 577 -3.87 13.32 19.52
C ILE A 577 -4.58 13.19 20.87
#